data_AF-A0A530K197-F1
#
_entry.id   AF-A0A530K197-F1
#
_cell.length_a   1.000
_cell.length_b   1.000
_cell.length_c   1.000
_cell.angle_alpha   90.00
_cell.angle_beta   90.00
_cell.angle_gamma   90.00
#
_symmetry.space_group_name_H-M   'P 1'
#
loop_
_entity.id
_entity.type
_entity.pdbx_description
1 polymer ?
#
loop_
_entity_poly.entity_id
_entity_poly.type
_entity_poly.pdbx_seq_one_letter_code
_entity_poly.pdbx_strand_id
1 'polypeptide(L)'
;GYEAIGFDHFAKPDDALAVAARSGTLHRNFQGYTEDRCETLIGLGPSSISQYRQGYAQNMPSTAEYGRMVGNGELGTVRGIALSVDDRVRGWIIERLMCDFAFSAIDLVERFGEAGEKLLSKASSTALLDPAHMLELNGNHFVVPVESRPFVRSVAAKFDKYFETGKARHSVAV
;
A
#
# COMPACT_ATOMS: atom_id res chain seq x y z
N GLY A 1 -27.14 0.70 2.80
CA GLY A 1 -26.82 2.11 3.10
C GLY A 1 -25.39 2.31 3.56
N TYR A 2 -24.48 1.34 3.32
CA TYR A 2 -23.04 1.50 3.50
C TYR A 2 -22.37 1.18 2.16
N GLU A 3 -21.30 1.90 1.85
CA GLU A 3 -20.46 1.71 0.67
C GLU A 3 -19.18 0.99 1.07
N ALA A 4 -18.70 0.10 0.19
CA ALA A 4 -17.41 -0.56 0.39
C ALA A 4 -16.27 0.44 0.12
N ILE A 5 -15.33 0.52 1.06
CA ILE A 5 -14.14 1.35 1.01
C ILE A 5 -12.94 0.42 0.86
N GLY A 6 -12.31 0.49 -0.31
CA GLY A 6 -11.31 -0.48 -0.72
C GLY A 6 -11.80 -1.92 -0.51
N PHE A 7 -11.00 -2.77 0.13
CA PHE A 7 -11.25 -4.23 0.16
C PHE A 7 -11.86 -4.79 1.46
N ASP A 8 -11.80 -4.08 2.60
CA ASP A 8 -12.23 -4.62 3.91
C ASP A 8 -12.98 -3.63 4.81
N HIS A 9 -13.37 -2.47 4.32
CA HIS A 9 -14.01 -1.44 5.12
C HIS A 9 -15.35 -0.99 4.52
N PHE A 10 -16.27 -0.54 5.37
CA PHE A 10 -17.58 -0.02 4.93
C PHE A 10 -17.89 1.29 5.65
N ALA A 11 -18.36 2.28 4.91
CA ALA A 11 -18.67 3.60 5.45
C ALA A 11 -20.01 4.12 4.92
N LYS A 12 -20.61 5.12 5.60
CA LYS A 12 -21.82 5.77 5.07
C LYS A 12 -21.47 6.59 3.82
N PRO A 13 -22.42 6.81 2.89
CA PRO A 13 -22.14 7.56 1.66
C PRO A 13 -21.55 8.96 1.87
N ASP A 14 -21.91 9.62 2.98
CA ASP A 14 -21.47 10.96 3.40
C ASP A 14 -20.21 10.95 4.28
N ASP A 15 -19.67 9.78 4.60
CA ASP A 15 -18.41 9.64 5.34
C ASP A 15 -17.22 10.14 4.51
N ALA A 16 -16.23 10.73 5.17
CA ALA A 16 -15.02 11.25 4.52
C ALA A 16 -14.28 10.18 3.72
N LEU A 17 -14.25 8.93 4.19
CA LEU A 17 -13.61 7.82 3.48
C LEU A 17 -14.38 7.43 2.21
N ALA A 18 -15.72 7.46 2.25
CA ALA A 18 -16.55 7.20 1.08
C ALA A 18 -16.40 8.28 0.02
N VAL A 19 -16.34 9.54 0.45
CA VAL A 19 -16.02 10.67 -0.44
C VAL A 19 -14.62 10.49 -1.05
N ALA A 20 -13.61 10.19 -0.24
CA ALA A 20 -12.23 10.01 -0.70
C ALA A 20 -12.08 8.84 -1.68
N ALA A 21 -12.78 7.73 -1.45
CA ALA A 21 -12.80 6.57 -2.35
C ALA A 21 -13.39 6.94 -3.72
N ARG A 22 -14.50 7.69 -3.75
CA ARG A 22 -15.12 8.14 -5.02
C ARG A 22 -14.29 9.20 -5.74
N SER A 23 -13.53 10.03 -5.01
CA SER A 23 -12.66 11.06 -5.61
C SER A 23 -11.25 10.59 -5.95
N GLY A 24 -10.89 9.33 -5.68
CA GLY A 24 -9.55 8.79 -5.91
C GLY A 24 -8.47 9.42 -5.01
N THR A 25 -8.86 9.90 -3.84
CA THR A 25 -7.96 10.52 -2.85
C THR A 25 -7.89 9.72 -1.56
N LEU A 26 -8.30 8.46 -1.62
CA LEU A 26 -8.16 7.51 -0.53
C LEU A 26 -6.70 7.07 -0.42
N HIS A 27 -6.24 6.93 0.81
CA HIS A 27 -4.92 6.45 1.16
C HIS A 27 -5.05 5.31 2.17
N ARG A 28 -3.96 4.57 2.35
CA ARG A 28 -3.89 3.51 3.35
C ARG A 28 -2.56 3.54 4.08
N ASN A 29 -2.61 3.61 5.40
CA ASN A 29 -1.43 3.53 6.27
C ASN A 29 -1.56 2.34 7.24
N PHE A 30 -0.70 2.27 8.25
CA PHE A 30 -0.70 1.19 9.24
C PHE A 30 -1.99 1.08 10.08
N GLN A 31 -2.76 2.17 10.20
CA GLN A 31 -4.03 2.19 10.95
C GLN A 31 -5.23 1.80 10.09
N GLY A 32 -5.11 1.83 8.76
CA GLY A 32 -6.19 1.51 7.83
C GLY A 32 -6.35 2.57 6.74
N TYR A 33 -7.56 2.67 6.20
CA TYR A 33 -7.92 3.68 5.22
C TYR A 33 -8.00 5.08 5.84
N THR A 34 -7.55 6.06 5.09
CA THR A 34 -7.56 7.47 5.50
C THR A 34 -7.67 8.38 4.29
N GLU A 35 -8.24 9.56 4.49
CA GLU A 35 -8.22 10.70 3.57
C GLU A 35 -7.00 11.62 3.78
N ASP A 36 -6.19 11.35 4.81
CA ASP A 36 -4.97 12.08 5.09
C ASP A 36 -3.91 11.84 4.00
N ARG A 37 -3.31 12.93 3.53
CA ARG A 37 -2.29 12.96 2.47
C ARG A 37 -0.88 13.12 3.04
N CYS A 38 -0.71 13.09 4.36
CA CYS A 38 0.58 13.21 5.00
C CYS A 38 1.49 12.03 4.62
N GLU A 39 2.58 12.33 3.92
CA GLU A 39 3.60 11.35 3.54
C GLU A 39 4.53 10.99 4.71
N THR A 40 4.34 11.62 5.87
CA THR A 40 5.09 11.34 7.10
C THR A 40 4.13 11.13 8.26
N LEU A 41 4.23 9.96 8.87
CA LEU A 41 3.49 9.57 10.07
C LEU A 41 4.51 9.22 11.16
N ILE A 42 4.47 9.92 12.28
CA ILE A 42 5.35 9.65 13.42
C ILE A 42 4.57 8.86 14.47
N GLY A 43 4.94 7.59 14.63
CA GLY A 43 4.37 6.71 15.63
C GLY A 43 4.99 6.92 17.01
N LEU A 44 4.19 7.32 17.99
CA LEU A 44 4.60 7.45 19.38
C LEU A 44 4.13 6.26 20.21
N GLY A 45 4.90 5.87 21.21
CA GLY A 45 4.60 4.71 22.07
C GLY A 45 5.23 3.40 21.61
N PRO A 46 5.09 2.35 22.43
CA PRO A 46 5.62 1.02 22.14
C PRO A 46 4.95 0.43 20.90
N SER A 47 5.71 -0.36 20.14
CA SER A 47 5.31 -1.03 18.89
C SER A 47 4.93 -0.14 17.71
N SER A 48 4.73 1.16 17.93
CA SER A 48 4.31 2.12 16.90
C SER A 48 5.26 2.13 15.71
N ILE A 49 4.67 2.21 14.52
CA ILE A 49 5.39 2.27 13.25
C ILE A 49 5.26 3.68 12.70
N SER A 50 6.40 4.27 12.39
CA SER A 50 6.51 5.52 11.67
C SER A 50 6.71 5.25 10.19
N GLN A 51 6.09 6.06 9.35
CA GLN A 51 6.26 6.09 7.91
C GLN A 51 6.91 7.41 7.52
N TYR A 52 7.97 7.33 6.73
CA TYR A 52 8.65 8.47 6.12
C TYR A 52 8.77 8.24 4.61
N ARG A 53 9.08 9.28 3.86
CA ARG A 53 9.36 9.18 2.41
C ARG A 53 10.44 8.16 2.07
N GLN A 54 11.44 8.02 2.94
CA GLN A 54 12.56 7.11 2.78
C GLN A 54 12.31 5.70 3.34
N GLY A 55 11.19 5.46 4.03
CA GLY A 55 10.83 4.14 4.53
C GLY A 55 10.26 4.13 5.94
N TYR A 56 10.36 2.98 6.61
CA TYR A 56 9.65 2.72 7.86
C TYR A 56 10.61 2.57 9.03
N ALA A 57 10.15 2.97 10.21
CA ALA A 57 10.83 2.76 11.48
C ALA A 57 9.83 2.25 12.52
N GLN A 58 10.25 1.31 13.37
CA GLN A 58 9.41 0.77 14.43
C GLN A 58 10.04 0.96 15.79
N ASN A 59 9.21 1.42 16.72
CA ASN A 59 9.57 1.53 18.13
C ASN A 59 9.60 0.16 18.82
N MET A 60 10.32 0.07 19.93
CA MET A 60 10.42 -1.11 20.76
C MET A 60 9.00 -1.67 21.07
N PRO A 61 8.69 -2.92 20.68
CA PRO A 61 7.37 -3.49 20.93
C PRO A 61 7.08 -3.74 22.41
N SER A 62 8.10 -4.08 23.19
CA SER A 62 7.97 -4.26 24.63
C SER A 62 7.72 -2.91 25.31
N THR A 63 6.56 -2.74 25.94
CA THR A 63 6.20 -1.54 26.69
C THR A 63 7.22 -1.19 27.78
N ALA A 64 7.72 -2.21 28.50
CA ALA A 64 8.68 -2.02 29.57
C ALA A 64 10.04 -1.53 29.04
N GLU A 65 10.52 -2.14 27.94
CA GLU A 65 11.80 -1.75 27.34
C GLU A 65 11.70 -0.39 26.65
N TYR A 66 10.60 -0.11 25.95
CA TYR A 66 10.33 1.21 25.37
C TYR A 66 10.36 2.31 26.45
N GLY A 67 9.66 2.08 27.57
CA GLY A 67 9.65 3.01 28.70
C GLY A 67 11.04 3.23 29.28
N ARG A 68 11.85 2.17 29.42
CA ARG A 68 13.24 2.27 29.88
C ARG A 68 14.10 3.10 28.92
N MET A 69 14.04 2.82 27.62
CA MET A 69 14.82 3.53 26.61
C MET A 69 14.49 5.02 26.61
N VAL A 70 13.21 5.37 26.50
CA VAL A 70 12.77 6.78 26.48
C VAL A 70 13.07 7.47 27.81
N GLY A 71 12.88 6.80 28.94
CA GLY A 71 13.20 7.33 30.27
C GLY A 71 14.69 7.64 30.47
N ASN A 72 15.57 6.94 29.74
CA ASN A 72 17.01 7.19 29.71
C ASN A 72 17.44 8.27 28.68
N GLY A 73 16.49 8.87 27.94
CA GLY A 73 16.79 9.80 26.85
C GLY A 73 17.27 9.14 25.56
N GLU A 74 17.11 7.81 25.43
CA GLU A 74 17.44 7.06 24.22
C GLU A 74 16.26 7.08 23.23
N LEU A 75 16.54 6.88 21.93
CA LEU A 75 15.50 6.73 20.91
C LEU A 75 14.78 5.39 21.10
N GLY A 76 13.44 5.39 21.08
CA GLY A 76 12.64 4.17 21.18
C GLY A 76 12.64 3.30 19.91
N THR A 77 13.22 3.77 18.80
CA THR A 77 13.28 3.04 17.52
C THR A 77 14.30 1.90 17.57
N VAL A 78 13.87 0.69 17.20
CA VAL A 78 14.71 -0.52 17.28
C VAL A 78 14.96 -1.20 15.95
N ARG A 79 14.15 -0.91 14.93
CA ARG A 79 14.32 -1.43 13.58
C ARG A 79 13.70 -0.50 12.54
N GLY A 80 14.18 -0.60 11.31
CA GLY A 80 13.62 0.12 10.18
C GLY A 80 14.02 -0.49 8.86
N ILE A 81 13.39 -0.04 7.79
CA ILE A 81 13.72 -0.40 6.41
C ILE A 81 13.71 0.85 5.56
N ALA A 82 14.81 1.07 4.85
CA ALA A 82 14.89 2.11 3.83
C ALA A 82 14.30 1.56 2.52
N LEU A 83 13.42 2.35 1.88
CA LEU A 83 12.80 1.99 0.61
C LEU A 83 13.69 2.41 -0.54
N SER A 84 13.97 1.48 -1.44
CA SER A 84 14.57 1.78 -2.73
C SER A 84 13.57 2.50 -3.65
N VAL A 85 14.05 3.00 -4.79
CA VAL A 85 13.16 3.55 -5.84
C VAL A 85 12.15 2.49 -6.28
N ASP A 86 12.59 1.26 -6.53
CA ASP A 86 11.73 0.13 -6.93
C ASP A 86 10.66 -0.18 -5.87
N ASP A 87 11.02 -0.14 -4.57
CA ASP A 87 10.05 -0.34 -3.48
C ASP A 87 8.98 0.75 -3.44
N ARG A 88 9.35 2.01 -3.69
CA ARG A 88 8.41 3.14 -3.73
C ARG A 88 7.44 3.03 -4.90
N VAL A 89 7.93 2.66 -6.10
CA VAL A 89 7.07 2.46 -7.27
C VAL A 89 6.06 1.34 -7.03
N ARG A 90 6.53 0.20 -6.51
CA ARG A 90 5.68 -0.95 -6.17
C ARG A 90 4.67 -0.61 -5.09
N GLY A 91 5.12 0.05 -4.03
CA GLY A 91 4.28 0.50 -2.93
C GLY A 91 3.14 1.40 -3.41
N TRP A 92 3.44 2.33 -4.33
CA TRP A 92 2.41 3.17 -4.94
C TRP A 92 1.40 2.37 -5.75
N ILE A 93 1.84 1.45 -6.63
CA ILE A 93 0.93 0.59 -7.40
C ILE A 93 0.02 -0.23 -6.47
N ILE A 94 0.61 -0.86 -5.45
CA ILE A 94 -0.10 -1.68 -4.48
C ILE A 94 -1.13 -0.82 -3.72
N GLU A 95 -0.75 0.36 -3.24
CA GLU A 95 -1.68 1.25 -2.54
C GLU A 95 -2.86 1.66 -3.44
N ARG A 96 -2.58 2.07 -4.68
CA ARG A 96 -3.61 2.45 -5.65
C ARG A 96 -4.55 1.28 -5.97
N LEU A 97 -4.03 0.07 -6.19
CA LEU A 97 -4.86 -1.12 -6.36
C LEU A 97 -5.74 -1.38 -5.13
N MET A 98 -5.20 -1.26 -3.93
CA MET A 98 -5.91 -1.56 -2.68
C MET A 98 -6.92 -0.47 -2.26
N CYS A 99 -6.77 0.76 -2.75
CA CYS A 99 -7.68 1.87 -2.46
C CYS A 99 -8.70 2.08 -3.57
N ASP A 100 -8.23 2.14 -4.82
CA ASP A 100 -8.96 2.64 -5.97
C ASP A 100 -9.35 1.52 -6.94
N PHE A 101 -8.86 0.28 -6.72
CA PHE A 101 -8.96 -0.85 -7.66
C PHE A 101 -8.38 -0.55 -9.04
N ALA A 102 -7.55 0.48 -9.16
CA ALA A 102 -6.96 0.90 -10.41
C ALA A 102 -5.71 1.74 -10.18
N PHE A 103 -4.86 1.88 -11.20
CA PHE A 103 -3.80 2.88 -11.24
C PHE A 103 -3.57 3.41 -12.66
N SER A 104 -3.16 4.67 -12.77
CA SER A 104 -2.86 5.35 -14.04
C SER A 104 -1.46 4.99 -14.54
N ALA A 105 -1.37 4.57 -15.81
CA ALA A 105 -0.12 4.32 -16.50
C ALA A 105 0.71 5.60 -16.69
N ILE A 106 0.03 6.73 -16.92
CA ILE A 106 0.66 8.05 -17.09
C ILE A 106 1.26 8.49 -15.76
N ASP A 107 0.48 8.50 -14.69
CA ASP A 107 0.93 8.90 -13.36
C ASP A 107 2.12 8.05 -12.89
N LEU A 108 2.10 6.74 -13.19
CA LEU A 108 3.20 5.83 -12.85
C LEU A 108 4.52 6.29 -13.47
N VAL A 109 4.50 6.63 -14.75
CA VAL A 109 5.71 7.08 -15.48
C VAL A 109 6.10 8.50 -15.06
N GLU A 110 5.14 9.43 -14.97
CA GLU A 110 5.42 10.81 -14.57
C GLU A 110 6.02 10.92 -13.16
N ARG A 111 5.57 10.07 -12.22
CA ARG A 111 6.05 10.09 -10.83
C ARG A 111 7.40 9.41 -10.65
N PHE A 112 7.70 8.36 -11.42
CA PHE A 112 8.82 7.47 -11.14
C PHE A 112 9.82 7.30 -12.29
N GLY A 113 9.61 7.94 -13.44
CA GLY A 113 10.49 7.90 -14.61
C GLY A 113 10.74 6.48 -15.09
N GLU A 114 12.01 6.15 -15.34
CA GLU A 114 12.46 4.81 -15.81
C GLU A 114 11.95 3.66 -14.93
N ALA A 115 11.88 3.86 -13.61
CA ALA A 115 11.35 2.83 -12.72
C ALA A 115 9.84 2.62 -12.93
N GLY A 116 9.10 3.69 -13.25
CA GLY A 116 7.70 3.63 -13.66
C GLY A 116 7.51 2.89 -14.98
N GLU A 117 8.33 3.19 -16.00
CA GLU A 117 8.29 2.52 -17.32
C GLU A 117 8.53 1.00 -17.23
N LYS A 118 9.48 0.61 -16.38
CA LYS A 118 9.76 -0.80 -16.11
C LYS A 118 8.55 -1.52 -15.50
N LEU A 119 7.90 -0.90 -14.51
CA LEU A 119 6.72 -1.47 -13.86
C LEU A 119 5.47 -1.41 -14.76
N LEU A 120 5.37 -0.41 -15.62
CA LEU A 120 4.34 -0.33 -16.67
C LEU A 120 4.43 -1.53 -17.62
N SER A 121 5.64 -1.86 -18.08
CA SER A 121 5.86 -3.05 -18.92
C SER A 121 5.43 -4.33 -18.22
N LYS A 122 5.72 -4.46 -16.91
CA LYS A 122 5.24 -5.59 -16.09
C LYS A 122 3.71 -5.61 -15.96
N ALA A 123 3.08 -4.46 -15.75
CA ALA A 123 1.63 -4.34 -15.65
C ALA A 123 0.93 -4.76 -16.95
N SER A 124 1.43 -4.29 -18.10
CA SER A 124 0.93 -4.68 -19.43
C SER A 124 1.01 -6.18 -19.66
N SER A 125 2.16 -6.80 -19.36
CA SER A 125 2.32 -8.26 -19.46
C SER A 125 1.37 -8.99 -18.51
N THR A 126 1.18 -8.46 -17.30
CA THR A 126 0.26 -9.05 -16.31
C THR A 126 -1.19 -8.99 -16.82
N ALA A 127 -1.63 -7.86 -17.36
CA ALA A 127 -2.98 -7.71 -17.87
C ALA A 127 -3.26 -8.59 -19.11
N LEU A 128 -2.25 -8.77 -19.98
CA LEU A 128 -2.39 -9.57 -21.20
C LEU A 128 -2.36 -11.09 -20.94
N LEU A 129 -1.55 -11.54 -19.98
CA LEU A 129 -1.24 -12.95 -19.78
C LEU A 129 -2.02 -13.59 -18.62
N ASP A 130 -2.79 -12.82 -17.86
CA ASP A 130 -3.55 -13.34 -16.73
C ASP A 130 -4.80 -14.09 -17.20
N PRO A 131 -4.87 -15.44 -17.11
CA PRO A 131 -6.02 -16.21 -17.58
C PRO A 131 -7.28 -15.95 -16.75
N ALA A 132 -7.12 -15.39 -15.54
CA ALA A 132 -8.21 -15.02 -14.66
C ALA A 132 -8.73 -13.59 -14.91
N HIS A 133 -8.13 -12.84 -15.85
CA HIS A 133 -8.51 -11.46 -16.19
C HIS A 133 -8.65 -10.54 -14.98
N MET A 134 -7.81 -10.69 -13.94
CA MET A 134 -7.96 -9.92 -12.70
C MET A 134 -7.37 -8.50 -12.79
N LEU A 135 -6.73 -8.17 -13.91
CA LEU A 135 -6.23 -6.84 -14.22
C LEU A 135 -6.39 -6.57 -15.72
N GLU A 136 -7.00 -5.46 -16.07
CA GLU A 136 -7.26 -5.06 -17.46
C GLU A 136 -6.72 -3.67 -17.73
N LEU A 137 -6.32 -3.39 -18.97
CA LEU A 137 -5.97 -2.05 -19.42
C LEU A 137 -7.21 -1.40 -20.06
N ASN A 138 -7.77 -0.38 -19.41
CA ASN A 138 -8.86 0.45 -19.91
C ASN A 138 -8.36 1.88 -20.17
N GLY A 139 -8.15 2.21 -21.46
CA GLY A 139 -7.50 3.45 -21.85
C GLY A 139 -6.09 3.52 -21.26
N ASN A 140 -5.86 4.48 -20.36
CA ASN A 140 -4.59 4.68 -19.67
C ASN A 140 -4.56 4.12 -18.23
N HIS A 141 -5.58 3.36 -17.82
CA HIS A 141 -5.68 2.83 -16.47
C HIS A 141 -5.61 1.31 -16.46
N PHE A 142 -4.82 0.76 -15.55
CA PHE A 142 -4.93 -0.64 -15.16
C PHE A 142 -6.02 -0.76 -14.11
N VAL A 143 -7.02 -1.59 -14.34
CA VAL A 143 -8.23 -1.71 -13.52
C VAL A 143 -8.44 -3.15 -13.11
N VAL A 144 -8.78 -3.37 -11.85
CA VAL A 144 -9.28 -4.66 -11.34
C VAL A 144 -10.79 -4.71 -11.61
N PRO A 145 -11.27 -5.64 -12.46
CA PRO A 145 -12.70 -5.79 -12.73
C PRO A 145 -13.50 -6.02 -11.46
N VAL A 146 -14.79 -5.64 -11.47
CA VAL A 146 -15.65 -5.64 -10.27
C VAL A 146 -15.73 -7.04 -9.64
N GLU A 147 -15.83 -8.07 -10.47
CA GLU A 147 -15.82 -9.49 -10.12
C GLU A 147 -14.50 -9.97 -9.49
N SER A 148 -13.39 -9.29 -9.80
CA SER A 148 -12.05 -9.62 -9.30
C SER A 148 -11.65 -8.81 -8.07
N ARG A 149 -12.41 -7.77 -7.69
CA ARG A 149 -12.11 -6.92 -6.52
C ARG A 149 -11.95 -7.70 -5.20
N PRO A 150 -12.71 -8.78 -4.91
CA PRO A 150 -12.45 -9.60 -3.74
C PRO A 150 -11.03 -10.22 -3.70
N PHE A 151 -10.39 -10.35 -4.86
CA PHE A 151 -9.03 -10.90 -5.02
C PHE A 151 -7.96 -9.81 -5.24
N VAL A 152 -8.26 -8.54 -4.93
CA VAL A 152 -7.33 -7.43 -5.16
C VAL A 152 -5.96 -7.65 -4.50
N ARG A 153 -5.91 -8.34 -3.36
CA ARG A 153 -4.65 -8.73 -2.71
C ARG A 153 -3.80 -9.65 -3.59
N SER A 154 -4.41 -10.62 -4.27
CA SER A 154 -3.74 -11.48 -5.25
C SER A 154 -3.17 -10.67 -6.41
N VAL A 155 -3.90 -9.66 -6.88
CA VAL A 155 -3.42 -8.75 -7.94
C VAL A 155 -2.26 -7.90 -7.45
N ALA A 156 -2.38 -7.29 -6.27
CA ALA A 156 -1.33 -6.50 -5.64
C ALA A 156 -0.04 -7.33 -5.40
N ALA A 157 -0.18 -8.59 -4.98
CA ALA A 157 0.94 -9.51 -4.76
C ALA A 157 1.77 -9.74 -6.03
N LYS A 158 1.17 -9.65 -7.23
CA LYS A 158 1.92 -9.72 -8.51
C LYS A 158 2.93 -8.58 -8.65
N PHE A 159 2.75 -7.45 -7.95
CA PHE A 159 3.66 -6.31 -7.94
C PHE A 159 4.64 -6.31 -6.78
N ASP A 160 4.43 -7.15 -5.76
CA ASP A 160 5.33 -7.32 -4.63
C ASP A 160 6.57 -8.15 -5.03
N LYS A 161 7.74 -7.54 -4.90
CA LYS A 161 9.03 -8.19 -5.20
C LYS A 161 9.40 -9.24 -4.16
N TYR A 162 8.95 -9.07 -2.91
CA TYR A 162 9.36 -9.89 -1.80
C TYR A 162 8.47 -11.12 -1.59
N PHE A 163 7.30 -11.15 -2.23
CA PHE A 163 6.31 -12.22 -2.11
C PHE A 163 6.86 -13.60 -2.48
N GLU A 164 7.55 -13.74 -3.62
CA GLU A 164 8.11 -15.03 -4.07
C GLU A 164 9.39 -15.43 -3.33
N THR A 165 10.14 -14.45 -2.80
CA THR A 165 11.42 -14.68 -2.11
C THR A 165 11.27 -15.00 -0.63
N GLY A 166 10.08 -14.82 -0.06
CA GLY A 166 9.81 -15.11 1.34
C GLY A 166 9.74 -16.61 1.59
N LYS A 167 10.79 -17.21 2.18
CA LYS A 167 10.61 -18.43 2.97
C LYS A 167 9.50 -18.13 3.98
N ALA A 168 8.36 -18.83 3.89
CA ALA A 168 7.20 -18.65 4.75
C ALA A 168 7.61 -18.72 6.23
N ARG A 169 7.90 -17.57 6.85
CA ARG A 169 8.13 -17.44 8.30
C ARG A 169 6.86 -17.00 9.02
N HIS A 170 5.85 -16.53 8.30
CA HIS A 170 4.52 -16.18 8.79
C HIS A 170 3.45 -16.59 7.77
N SER A 171 2.20 -16.76 8.23
CA SER A 171 1.06 -17.18 7.41
C SER A 171 0.98 -16.36 6.13
N VAL A 172 0.96 -17.03 4.98
CA VAL A 172 0.74 -16.41 3.68
C VAL A 172 -0.74 -16.04 3.62
N ALA A 173 -1.07 -14.80 3.97
CA ALA A 173 -2.39 -14.23 3.73
C ALA A 173 -2.40 -13.69 2.30
N VAL A 174 -3.02 -14.45 1.39
CA VAL A 174 -3.54 -13.93 0.13
C VAL A 174 -4.97 -13.46 0.38
#